data_AF-A0A0C3PBW2-F1
#
_entry.id   AF-A0A0C3PBW2-F1
#
_cell.length_a   1.000
_cell.length_b   1.000
_cell.length_c   1.000
_cell.angle_alpha   90.00
_cell.angle_beta   90.00
_cell.angle_gamma   90.00
#
_symmetry.space_group_name_H-M   'P 1'
#
loop_
_entity.id
_entity.type
_entity.pdbx_description
1 polymer ?
#
loop_
_entity_poly.entity_id
_entity_poly.type
_entity_poly.pdbx_seq_one_letter_code
_entity_poly.pdbx_strand_id
1 'polypeptide(L)'
;SIIRRVILHVHGSFQSERDFFGICRQYLHCPSFEPDSFVSSTLLAKGVHVVPRPHLPPPPYPFANMTIYHLMQWMNMGSKHKSEGKVTRLIQAMLLAEDFNSVDLHGFSSNRHLQLLNEDHAPGESSGNSEVVFPDNWKVSSVDIKVPTRTKTNQGSSQKYSVLGFHYRSLVEVICSVFNDIQAKTFHLWPFEQIWHDPITGKVQQAFGELYTLDSWTNAHAVLQKQALEPGCKLERVIPGLMFFSDATHLATFGNAKAWPLYLYFGNISKYAHAMPNSGACHLVAFFPS
;
A
#
# COMPACT_ATOMS: atom_id res chain seq x y z
N SER A 1 28.16 23.71 36.27
CA SER A 1 28.02 24.29 34.93
C SER A 1 27.24 23.31 34.06
N ILE A 2 26.01 23.64 33.68
CA ILE A 2 25.18 22.79 32.82
C ILE A 2 25.67 23.00 31.39
N ILE A 3 26.36 22.00 30.83
CA ILE A 3 26.81 22.03 29.44
C ILE A 3 25.56 22.03 28.55
N ARG A 4 25.21 23.18 27.98
CA ARG A 4 24.19 23.28 26.94
C ARG A 4 24.71 22.54 25.71
N ARG A 5 24.20 21.34 25.47
CA ARG A 5 24.39 20.65 24.19
C ARG A 5 23.57 21.38 23.14
N VAL A 6 24.26 22.05 22.23
CA VAL A 6 23.67 22.62 21.01
C VAL A 6 23.82 21.57 19.91
N ILE A 7 22.69 21.04 19.42
CA ILE A 7 22.68 20.13 18.26
C ILE A 7 22.41 21.00 17.04
N LEU A 8 23.43 21.17 16.19
CA LEU A 8 23.30 21.89 14.93
C LEU A 8 22.79 20.91 13.86
N HIS A 9 21.59 21.16 13.35
CA HIS A 9 21.06 20.44 12.20
C HIS A 9 21.47 21.17 10.91
N VAL A 10 22.47 20.64 10.20
CA VAL A 10 22.90 21.17 8.90
C VAL A 10 22.10 20.49 7.80
N HIS A 11 21.36 21.28 7.01
CA HIS A 11 20.60 20.79 5.88
C HIS A 11 21.47 20.81 4.62
N GLY A 12 21.75 19.64 4.04
CA GLY A 12 22.32 19.56 2.70
C GLY A 12 21.18 19.65 1.69
N SER A 13 20.88 20.86 1.20
CA SER A 13 19.87 21.03 0.17
C SER A 13 20.35 20.39 -1.12
N PHE A 14 19.51 19.55 -1.73
CA PHE A 14 19.79 18.92 -3.01
C PHE A 14 18.73 19.34 -4.02
N GLN A 15 19.14 19.75 -5.21
CA GLN A 15 18.23 20.10 -6.30
C GLN A 15 18.51 19.21 -7.50
N SER A 16 17.45 18.63 -8.08
CA SER A 16 17.56 17.86 -9.31
C SER A 16 17.84 18.76 -10.51
N GLU A 17 18.28 18.17 -11.61
CA GLU A 17 18.24 18.86 -12.89
C GLU A 17 16.80 19.22 -13.29
N ARG A 18 16.66 20.24 -14.13
CA ARG A 18 15.38 20.66 -14.72
C ARG A 18 15.06 19.77 -15.90
N ASP A 19 13.81 19.33 -15.99
CA ASP A 19 13.29 18.63 -17.16
C ASP A 19 13.02 19.60 -18.33
N PHE A 20 12.55 19.05 -19.45
CA PHE A 20 12.19 19.82 -20.65
C PHE A 20 11.11 20.89 -20.39
N PHE A 21 10.26 20.69 -19.38
CA PHE A 21 9.19 21.62 -19.00
C PHE A 21 9.64 22.65 -17.96
N GLY A 22 10.92 22.61 -17.55
CA GLY A 22 11.48 23.49 -16.53
C GLY A 22 11.15 23.05 -15.10
N ILE A 23 10.68 21.83 -14.88
CA ILE A 23 10.36 21.29 -13.56
C ILE A 23 11.63 20.67 -12.94
N CYS A 24 11.89 20.99 -11.69
CA CYS A 24 12.91 20.34 -10.88
C CYS A 24 12.37 20.07 -9.47
N ARG A 25 13.16 19.33 -8.69
CA ARG A 25 12.84 18.91 -7.33
C ARG A 25 13.86 19.50 -6.38
N GLN A 26 13.41 20.08 -5.28
CA GLN A 26 14.25 20.63 -4.23
C GLN A 26 14.02 19.84 -2.94
N TYR A 27 15.03 19.09 -2.53
CA TYR A 27 15.03 18.30 -1.31
C TYR A 27 15.75 19.05 -0.19
N LEU A 28 15.21 18.96 1.03
CA LEU A 28 15.90 19.45 2.24
C LEU A 28 17.08 18.56 2.66
N HIS A 29 17.06 17.31 2.24
CA HIS A 29 18.05 16.29 2.54
C HIS A 29 18.29 15.43 1.30
N CYS A 30 19.52 14.99 1.07
CA CYS A 30 19.81 14.07 -0.02
C CYS A 30 19.04 12.75 0.19
N PRO A 31 18.15 12.35 -0.74
CA PRO A 31 17.38 11.13 -0.60
C PRO A 31 18.28 9.90 -0.75
N SER A 32 18.02 8.85 0.03
CA SER A 32 18.71 7.56 -0.08
C SER A 32 18.28 6.77 -1.31
N PHE A 33 17.07 7.04 -1.81
CA PHE A 33 16.43 6.34 -2.90
C PHE A 33 15.45 7.28 -3.63
N GLU A 34 15.37 7.16 -4.95
CA GLU A 34 14.46 7.92 -5.81
C GLU A 34 13.69 6.96 -6.73
N PRO A 35 12.37 6.79 -6.56
CA PRO A 35 11.57 5.83 -7.33
C PRO A 35 11.36 6.25 -8.79
N ASP A 36 11.33 7.56 -9.08
CA ASP A 36 11.10 8.06 -10.43
C ASP A 36 12.44 8.20 -11.16
N SER A 37 13.10 7.08 -11.43
CA SER A 37 14.41 7.07 -12.07
C SER A 37 14.36 7.60 -13.51
N PHE A 38 14.49 8.92 -13.67
CA PHE A 38 15.15 9.55 -14.82
C PHE A 38 16.58 10.03 -14.50
N VAL A 39 17.09 9.83 -13.28
CA VAL A 39 18.54 9.88 -12.98
C VAL A 39 18.87 8.89 -11.86
N SER A 40 19.94 8.11 -12.03
CA SER A 40 20.42 7.14 -11.03
C SER A 40 21.09 7.84 -9.84
N SER A 41 20.71 7.46 -8.62
CA SER A 41 21.27 7.93 -7.34
C SER A 41 22.79 7.81 -7.23
N THR A 42 23.42 6.86 -7.94
CA THR A 42 24.89 6.68 -7.93
C THR A 42 25.67 7.73 -8.72
N LEU A 43 25.04 8.56 -9.56
CA LEU A 43 25.73 9.61 -10.34
C LEU A 43 25.87 10.94 -9.60
N LEU A 44 25.31 11.05 -8.39
CA LEU A 44 25.45 12.23 -7.52
C LEU A 44 26.76 12.25 -6.72
N ALA A 45 27.56 11.19 -6.79
CA ALA A 45 28.93 11.20 -6.32
C ALA A 45 29.82 10.29 -7.19
N LYS A 46 30.27 10.84 -8.33
CA LYS A 46 31.31 10.33 -9.25
C LYS A 46 30.91 9.14 -10.16
N GLY A 47 31.05 9.40 -11.47
CA GLY A 47 31.52 8.41 -12.45
C GLY A 47 30.43 7.64 -13.19
N VAL A 48 30.35 7.88 -14.50
CA VAL A 48 29.53 7.14 -15.48
C VAL A 48 29.90 5.66 -15.49
N HIS A 49 28.95 4.78 -15.18
CA HIS A 49 29.03 3.36 -15.55
C HIS A 49 27.70 2.87 -16.14
N VAL A 50 27.78 2.42 -17.39
CA VAL A 50 26.75 1.62 -18.06
C VAL A 50 26.70 0.25 -17.37
N VAL A 51 25.57 -0.10 -16.78
CA VAL A 51 25.35 -1.43 -16.19
C VAL A 51 25.18 -2.46 -17.32
N PRO A 52 26.02 -3.50 -17.42
CA PRO A 52 25.77 -4.59 -18.36
C PRO A 52 24.52 -5.36 -17.95
N ARG A 53 23.63 -5.66 -18.91
CA ARG A 53 22.53 -6.62 -18.68
C ARG A 53 23.14 -7.98 -18.28
N PRO A 54 22.81 -8.55 -17.12
CA PRO A 54 23.23 -9.91 -16.80
C PRO A 54 22.52 -10.88 -17.76
N HIS A 55 23.30 -11.72 -18.45
CA HIS A 55 22.79 -12.89 -19.16
C HIS A 55 22.32 -13.91 -18.10
N LEU A 56 21.02 -13.94 -17.79
CA LEU A 56 20.50 -15.00 -16.93
C LEU A 56 20.48 -16.34 -17.67
N PRO A 57 20.88 -17.45 -17.02
CA PRO A 57 20.71 -18.79 -17.57
C PRO A 57 19.23 -19.08 -17.84
N PRO A 58 18.91 -19.93 -18.83
CA PRO A 58 17.54 -20.31 -19.11
C PRO A 58 16.89 -21.07 -17.93
N PRO A 59 15.55 -21.10 -17.84
CA PRO A 59 14.83 -21.92 -16.86
C PRO A 59 15.31 -23.38 -16.86
N PRO A 60 15.38 -24.05 -15.70
CA PRO A 60 14.77 -23.69 -14.42
C PRO A 60 15.65 -22.88 -13.47
N TYR A 61 16.84 -22.40 -13.88
CA TYR A 61 17.74 -21.66 -12.99
C TYR A 61 17.03 -20.47 -12.30
N PRO A 62 17.21 -20.24 -10.99
CA PRO A 62 18.12 -20.91 -10.04
C PRO A 62 17.54 -22.16 -9.34
N PHE A 63 16.38 -22.66 -9.77
CA PHE A 63 15.65 -23.73 -9.08
C PHE A 63 16.04 -25.13 -9.58
N ALA A 64 15.85 -26.12 -8.72
CA ALA A 64 16.26 -27.50 -8.97
C ALA A 64 15.50 -28.19 -10.11
N ASN A 65 14.28 -27.76 -10.43
CA ASN A 65 13.48 -28.34 -11.50
C ASN A 65 12.41 -27.35 -12.01
N MET A 66 11.81 -27.70 -13.15
CA MET A 66 10.78 -26.88 -13.81
C MET A 66 9.51 -26.71 -12.97
N THR A 67 9.15 -27.68 -12.14
CA THR A 67 7.97 -27.60 -11.25
C THR A 67 8.14 -26.47 -10.22
N ILE A 68 9.29 -26.43 -9.54
CA ILE A 68 9.62 -25.35 -8.59
C ILE A 68 9.76 -24.03 -9.34
N TYR A 69 10.38 -24.04 -10.52
CA TYR A 69 10.49 -22.84 -11.35
C TYR A 69 9.11 -22.25 -11.71
N HIS A 70 8.17 -23.06 -12.19
CA HIS A 70 6.82 -22.60 -12.55
C HIS A 70 6.01 -22.16 -11.34
N LEU A 71 6.13 -22.86 -10.21
CA LEU A 71 5.48 -22.46 -8.96
C LEU A 71 6.00 -21.11 -8.48
N MET A 72 7.33 -20.92 -8.47
CA MET A 72 7.96 -19.66 -8.09
C MET A 72 7.65 -18.55 -9.10
N GLN A 73 7.60 -18.86 -10.39
CA GLN A 73 7.19 -17.93 -11.43
C GLN A 73 5.74 -17.48 -11.22
N TRP A 74 4.80 -18.40 -10.94
CA TRP A 74 3.40 -18.11 -10.64
C TRP A 74 3.22 -17.31 -9.33
N MET A 75 3.98 -17.65 -8.29
CA MET A 75 4.01 -16.88 -7.03
C MET A 75 4.42 -15.42 -7.31
N ASN A 76 5.40 -15.23 -8.19
CA ASN A 76 5.90 -13.91 -8.58
C ASN A 76 5.06 -13.23 -9.68
N MET A 77 4.09 -13.92 -10.28
CA MET A 77 3.18 -13.37 -11.30
C MET A 77 1.82 -13.01 -10.70
N GLY A 78 1.53 -11.71 -10.59
CA GLY A 78 0.17 -11.16 -10.43
C GLY A 78 -0.54 -11.43 -9.09
N SER A 79 -1.09 -10.37 -8.48
CA SER A 79 -1.83 -10.33 -7.20
C SER A 79 -1.00 -10.47 -5.92
N LYS A 80 -1.17 -9.49 -5.01
CA LYS A 80 -0.47 -9.32 -3.72
C LYS A 80 -1.03 -10.15 -2.57
N HIS A 81 -1.91 -11.11 -2.88
CA HIS A 81 -2.54 -11.97 -1.88
C HIS A 81 -1.81 -13.30 -1.67
N LYS A 82 -0.68 -13.53 -2.37
CA LYS A 82 0.15 -14.73 -2.26
C LYS A 82 1.30 -14.49 -1.29
N SER A 83 1.14 -14.90 -0.03
CA SER A 83 2.23 -14.94 0.93
C SER A 83 3.01 -16.26 0.82
N GLU A 84 4.27 -16.26 1.24
CA GLU A 84 5.09 -17.49 1.33
C GLU A 84 4.34 -18.61 2.06
N GLY A 85 3.75 -18.31 3.22
CA GLY A 85 2.97 -19.29 3.99
C GLY A 85 1.74 -19.83 3.25
N LYS A 86 1.09 -19.05 2.38
CA LYS A 86 -0.01 -19.56 1.53
C LYS A 86 0.50 -20.48 0.43
N VAL A 87 1.67 -20.18 -0.15
CA VAL A 87 2.30 -21.04 -1.15
C VAL A 87 2.74 -22.36 -0.51
N THR A 88 3.34 -22.32 0.68
CA THR A 88 3.66 -23.53 1.45
C THR A 88 2.41 -24.34 1.78
N ARG A 89 1.33 -23.69 2.24
CA ARG A 89 0.04 -24.35 2.51
C ARG A 89 -0.56 -24.97 1.23
N LEU A 90 -0.48 -24.31 0.08
CA LEU A 90 -0.94 -24.88 -1.20
C LEU A 90 -0.20 -26.18 -1.52
N ILE A 91 1.13 -26.22 -1.35
CA ILE A 91 1.91 -27.43 -1.59
C ILE A 91 1.48 -28.54 -0.62
N GLN A 92 1.44 -28.24 0.67
CA GLN A 92 1.18 -29.23 1.71
C GLN A 92 -0.26 -29.75 1.71
N ALA A 93 -1.24 -28.88 1.51
CA ALA A 93 -2.65 -29.21 1.65
C ALA A 93 -3.34 -29.57 0.33
N MET A 94 -2.77 -29.20 -0.82
CA MET A 94 -3.39 -29.49 -2.13
C MET A 94 -2.50 -30.41 -2.97
N LEU A 95 -1.23 -30.05 -3.21
CA LEU A 95 -0.38 -30.81 -4.14
C LEU A 95 0.20 -32.10 -3.54
N LEU A 96 0.23 -32.22 -2.21
CA LEU A 96 0.68 -33.41 -1.47
C LEU A 96 -0.48 -34.17 -0.80
N ALA A 97 -1.73 -33.76 -1.02
CA ALA A 97 -2.89 -34.46 -0.48
C ALA A 97 -3.01 -35.86 -1.11
N GLU A 98 -3.44 -36.86 -0.35
CA GLU A 98 -3.53 -38.26 -0.81
C GLU A 98 -4.55 -38.46 -1.94
N ASP A 99 -5.54 -37.58 -2.01
CA ASP A 99 -6.61 -37.55 -3.01
C ASP A 99 -6.31 -36.62 -4.20
N PHE A 100 -5.14 -35.98 -4.23
CA PHE A 100 -4.76 -35.10 -5.33
C PHE A 100 -4.40 -35.89 -6.60
N ASN A 101 -5.09 -35.59 -7.69
CA ASN A 101 -4.76 -36.11 -9.01
C ASN A 101 -4.67 -34.97 -10.03
N SER A 102 -3.50 -34.83 -10.66
CA SER A 102 -3.25 -33.78 -11.65
C SER A 102 -4.12 -33.89 -12.90
N VAL A 103 -4.65 -35.08 -13.22
CA VAL A 103 -5.51 -35.30 -14.39
C VAL A 103 -6.85 -34.60 -14.23
N ASP A 104 -7.35 -34.45 -12.99
CA ASP A 104 -8.65 -33.84 -12.70
C ASP A 104 -8.63 -32.32 -12.96
N LEU A 105 -7.44 -31.72 -13.03
CA LEU A 105 -7.24 -30.33 -13.39
C LEU A 105 -7.31 -30.09 -14.91
N HIS A 106 -7.39 -31.15 -15.73
CA HIS A 106 -7.47 -31.01 -17.17
C HIS A 106 -8.83 -30.42 -17.60
N GLY A 107 -8.80 -29.21 -18.14
CA GLY A 107 -10.02 -28.45 -18.46
C GLY A 107 -10.58 -27.66 -17.26
N PHE A 108 -9.81 -27.52 -16.18
CA PHE A 108 -10.17 -26.65 -15.06
C PHE A 108 -10.45 -25.21 -15.52
N SER A 109 -11.57 -24.66 -15.04
CA SER A 109 -11.95 -23.26 -15.22
C SER A 109 -12.53 -22.74 -13.92
N SER A 110 -11.91 -21.68 -13.38
CA SER A 110 -12.34 -21.05 -12.13
C SER A 110 -13.78 -20.56 -12.22
N ASN A 111 -14.18 -20.00 -13.38
CA ASN A 111 -15.53 -19.47 -13.57
C ASN A 111 -16.61 -20.56 -13.50
N ARG A 112 -16.34 -21.75 -14.06
CA ARG A 112 -17.28 -22.88 -14.05
C ARG A 112 -17.53 -23.39 -12.63
N HIS A 113 -16.48 -23.50 -11.82
CA HIS A 113 -16.61 -24.01 -10.46
C HIS A 113 -17.16 -22.96 -9.49
N LEU A 114 -16.90 -21.67 -9.73
CA LEU A 114 -17.58 -20.58 -9.02
C LEU A 114 -19.08 -20.51 -9.34
N GLN A 115 -19.49 -20.82 -10.57
CA GLN A 115 -20.91 -20.94 -10.94
C GLN A 115 -21.59 -22.08 -10.20
N LEU A 116 -20.95 -23.25 -10.08
CA LEU A 116 -21.48 -24.38 -9.30
C LEU A 116 -21.68 -24.03 -7.82
N LEU A 117 -20.75 -23.29 -7.21
CA LEU A 117 -20.90 -22.79 -5.83
C LEU A 117 -22.07 -21.81 -5.68
N ASN A 118 -22.36 -21.02 -6.72
CA ASN A 118 -23.51 -20.11 -6.71
C ASN A 118 -24.85 -20.84 -6.94
N GLU A 119 -24.85 -21.94 -7.69
CA GLU A 119 -26.02 -22.77 -7.97
C GLU A 119 -26.42 -23.64 -6.77
N ASP A 120 -25.44 -24.10 -5.97
CA ASP A 120 -25.67 -24.80 -4.70
C ASP A 120 -26.32 -23.90 -3.63
N HIS A 121 -26.37 -22.59 -3.88
CA HIS A 121 -27.03 -21.57 -3.06
C HIS A 121 -28.38 -21.08 -3.63
N ALA A 122 -29.00 -21.82 -4.56
CA ALA A 122 -30.37 -21.54 -5.00
C ALA A 122 -31.42 -21.81 -3.89
N PRO A 123 -32.54 -21.06 -3.83
CA PRO A 123 -33.27 -20.78 -2.60
C PRO A 123 -34.24 -21.91 -2.23
N GLY A 124 -33.73 -22.86 -1.46
CA GLY A 124 -34.54 -23.90 -0.82
C GLY A 124 -33.80 -24.40 0.40
N GLU A 125 -34.26 -23.97 1.57
CA GLU A 125 -33.92 -24.56 2.87
C GLU A 125 -32.49 -24.34 3.38
N SER A 126 -32.27 -23.21 4.06
CA SER A 126 -31.85 -23.24 5.47
C SER A 126 -31.69 -21.82 6.02
N SER A 127 -32.53 -21.50 7.01
CA SER A 127 -32.24 -20.50 8.02
C SER A 127 -31.04 -20.96 8.85
N GLY A 128 -29.84 -20.85 8.27
CA GLY A 128 -28.56 -21.07 8.93
C GLY A 128 -27.80 -19.77 8.91
N ASN A 129 -27.46 -19.26 10.08
CA ASN A 129 -26.66 -18.07 10.29
C ASN A 129 -25.23 -18.32 9.77
N SER A 130 -25.03 -18.27 8.45
CA SER A 130 -23.70 -18.40 7.85
C SER A 130 -22.96 -17.09 8.14
N GLU A 131 -22.29 -17.06 9.29
CA GLU A 131 -21.34 -16.00 9.63
C GLU A 131 -20.34 -15.89 8.47
N VAL A 132 -20.30 -14.73 7.83
CA VAL A 132 -19.30 -14.44 6.81
C VAL A 132 -17.92 -14.54 7.48
N VAL A 133 -17.22 -15.65 7.27
CA VAL A 133 -15.89 -15.86 7.84
C VAL A 133 -14.89 -15.02 7.04
N PHE A 134 -14.52 -13.88 7.60
CA PHE A 134 -13.45 -13.07 7.04
C PHE A 134 -12.08 -13.77 7.23
N PRO A 135 -11.10 -13.55 6.33
CA PRO A 135 -9.76 -14.14 6.46
C PRO A 135 -9.08 -13.81 7.81
N ASP A 136 -8.15 -14.66 8.25
CA ASP A 136 -7.43 -14.63 9.55
C ASP A 136 -6.86 -13.26 10.02
N ASN A 137 -6.75 -12.26 9.14
CA ASN A 137 -6.22 -10.92 9.45
C ASN A 137 -7.29 -9.84 9.67
N TRP A 138 -8.57 -10.21 9.69
CA TRP A 138 -9.68 -9.31 10.02
C TRP A 138 -10.06 -9.42 11.49
N LYS A 139 -10.33 -8.28 12.11
CA LYS A 139 -10.71 -8.14 13.51
C LYS A 139 -12.12 -7.56 13.57
N VAL A 140 -12.87 -7.99 14.58
CA VAL A 140 -14.21 -7.48 14.87
C VAL A 140 -14.17 -6.76 16.21
N SER A 141 -14.74 -5.55 16.26
CA SER A 141 -14.86 -4.80 17.50
C SER A 141 -16.13 -3.96 17.52
N SER A 142 -16.50 -3.44 18.69
CA SER A 142 -17.52 -2.40 18.80
C SER A 142 -16.83 -1.05 19.05
N VAL A 143 -17.25 -0.02 18.33
CA VAL A 143 -16.63 1.31 18.39
C VAL A 143 -17.68 2.36 18.75
N ASP A 144 -17.40 3.17 19.76
CA ASP A 144 -18.25 4.32 20.12
C ASP A 144 -17.77 5.57 19.39
N ILE A 145 -18.63 6.15 18.55
CA ILE A 145 -18.38 7.44 17.89
C ILE A 145 -19.25 8.53 18.50
N LYS A 146 -18.73 9.76 18.56
CA LYS A 146 -19.52 10.94 18.97
C LYS A 146 -20.12 11.58 17.73
N VAL A 147 -21.43 11.47 17.57
CA VAL A 147 -22.16 12.08 16.47
C VAL A 147 -22.64 13.46 16.90
N PRO A 148 -22.25 14.55 16.20
CA PRO A 148 -22.75 15.88 16.50
C PRO A 148 -24.27 15.95 16.35
N THR A 149 -24.96 16.49 17.36
CA THR A 149 -26.40 16.75 17.33
C THR A 149 -26.66 18.23 17.09
N ARG A 150 -27.69 18.54 16.29
CA ARG A 150 -28.07 19.92 15.96
C ARG A 150 -28.49 20.72 17.20
N THR A 151 -29.01 20.05 18.23
CA THR A 151 -29.48 20.65 19.48
C THR A 151 -28.42 20.53 20.57
N LYS A 152 -28.10 21.65 21.22
CA LYS A 152 -27.32 21.68 22.46
C LYS A 152 -28.23 21.20 23.59
N THR A 153 -27.91 20.05 24.16
CA THR A 153 -28.53 19.59 25.41
C THR A 153 -27.63 19.96 26.59
N ASN A 154 -28.11 19.80 27.83
CA ASN A 154 -27.30 20.01 29.03
C ASN A 154 -26.08 19.07 29.13
N GLN A 155 -26.01 18.01 28.31
CA GLN A 155 -24.88 17.06 28.21
C GLN A 155 -23.93 17.34 27.03
N GLY A 156 -24.16 18.43 26.26
CA GLY A 156 -23.35 18.82 25.11
C GLY A 156 -24.10 18.74 23.77
N SER A 157 -23.37 18.95 22.67
CA SER A 157 -23.87 18.91 21.29
C SER A 157 -23.47 17.65 20.53
N SER A 158 -23.21 16.54 21.24
CA SER A 158 -22.85 15.26 20.61
C SER A 158 -23.43 14.10 21.39
N GLN A 159 -23.96 13.10 20.69
CA GLN A 159 -24.46 11.85 21.26
C GLN A 159 -23.49 10.71 20.92
N LYS A 160 -23.28 9.79 21.86
CA LYS A 160 -22.51 8.57 21.57
C LYS A 160 -23.37 7.61 20.73
N TYR A 161 -22.76 7.05 19.70
CA TYR A 161 -23.34 6.03 18.84
C TYR A 161 -22.39 4.83 18.80
N SER A 162 -22.88 3.65 19.19
CA SER A 162 -22.09 2.43 19.23
C SER A 162 -22.26 1.68 17.91
N VAL A 163 -21.17 1.58 17.16
CA VAL A 163 -21.07 0.75 15.96
C VAL A 163 -20.70 -0.66 16.39
N LEU A 164 -21.69 -1.55 16.41
CA LEU A 164 -21.47 -2.97 16.73
C LEU A 164 -20.99 -3.73 15.49
N GLY A 165 -20.14 -4.73 15.68
CA GLY A 165 -19.69 -5.59 14.58
C GLY A 165 -18.84 -4.88 13.52
N PHE A 166 -18.03 -3.90 13.93
CA PHE A 166 -17.11 -3.21 13.02
C PHE A 166 -15.95 -4.14 12.63
N HIS A 167 -15.90 -4.48 11.35
CA HIS A 167 -14.88 -5.35 10.77
C HIS A 167 -13.75 -4.51 10.20
N TYR A 168 -12.51 -4.76 10.64
CA TYR A 168 -11.36 -3.97 10.21
C TYR A 168 -10.06 -4.77 10.22
N ARG A 169 -9.04 -4.25 9.54
CA ARG A 169 -7.66 -4.72 9.59
C ARG A 169 -6.81 -3.74 10.39
N SER A 170 -5.85 -4.25 11.17
CA SER A 170 -4.91 -3.39 11.89
C SER A 170 -4.13 -2.52 10.91
N LEU A 171 -4.20 -1.20 11.07
CA LEU A 171 -3.46 -0.26 10.21
C LEU A 171 -1.96 -0.53 10.26
N VAL A 172 -1.42 -0.87 11.43
CA VAL A 172 0.00 -1.22 11.58
C VAL A 172 0.35 -2.46 10.75
N GLU A 173 -0.47 -3.51 10.81
CA GLU A 173 -0.25 -4.72 10.01
C GLU A 173 -0.35 -4.44 8.50
N VAL A 174 -1.27 -3.56 8.09
CA VAL A 174 -1.41 -3.13 6.69
C VAL A 174 -0.18 -2.33 6.25
N ILE A 175 0.28 -1.37 7.06
CA ILE A 175 1.50 -0.58 6.79
C ILE A 175 2.71 -1.51 6.69
N CYS A 176 2.93 -2.39 7.66
CA CYS A 176 4.02 -3.36 7.62
C CYS A 176 3.94 -4.24 6.36
N SER A 177 2.75 -4.72 6.00
CA SER A 177 2.57 -5.54 4.80
C SER A 177 2.93 -4.78 3.52
N VAL A 178 2.56 -3.51 3.42
CA VAL A 178 2.82 -2.69 2.23
C VAL A 178 4.27 -2.28 2.12
N PHE A 179 4.92 -1.93 3.23
CA PHE A 179 6.35 -1.58 3.23
C PHE A 179 7.28 -2.80 3.04
N ASN A 180 6.78 -4.01 3.26
CA ASN A 180 7.47 -5.26 2.90
C ASN A 180 7.15 -5.75 1.47
N ASP A 181 6.22 -5.10 0.77
CA ASP A 181 5.83 -5.47 -0.59
C ASP A 181 6.84 -4.94 -1.61
N ILE A 182 6.95 -5.59 -2.77
CA ILE A 182 7.85 -5.15 -3.84
C ILE A 182 7.54 -3.74 -4.34
N GLN A 183 6.29 -3.29 -4.22
CA GLN A 183 5.89 -1.93 -4.52
C GLN A 183 6.44 -0.86 -3.58
N ALA A 184 6.94 -1.21 -2.39
CA ALA A 184 7.59 -0.22 -1.53
C ALA A 184 8.78 0.45 -2.27
N LYS A 185 9.32 -0.22 -3.29
CA LYS A 185 10.33 0.34 -4.21
C LYS A 185 9.81 1.49 -5.07
N THR A 186 8.51 1.73 -5.18
CA THR A 186 7.97 2.89 -5.91
C THR A 186 7.59 4.03 -4.97
N PHE A 187 7.89 3.90 -3.68
CA PHE A 187 7.51 4.90 -2.68
C PHE A 187 8.51 6.06 -2.67
N HIS A 188 7.96 7.26 -2.71
CA HIS A 188 8.62 8.49 -2.33
C HIS A 188 8.70 8.54 -0.80
N LEU A 189 9.87 8.18 -0.28
CA LEU A 189 10.14 8.17 1.16
C LEU A 189 10.61 9.53 1.69
N TRP A 190 11.30 10.29 0.83
CA TRP A 190 11.85 11.59 1.14
C TRP A 190 11.01 12.68 0.45
N PRO A 191 10.47 13.65 1.20
CA PRO A 191 9.72 14.74 0.59
C PRO A 191 10.62 15.74 -0.12
N PHE A 192 10.06 16.42 -1.11
CA PHE A 192 10.71 17.47 -1.88
C PHE A 192 9.72 18.51 -2.35
N GLU A 193 10.15 19.74 -2.53
CA GLU A 193 9.36 20.75 -3.23
C GLU A 193 9.51 20.55 -4.73
N GLN A 194 8.39 20.52 -5.45
CA GLN A 194 8.41 20.52 -6.91
C GLN A 194 8.38 21.98 -7.39
N ILE A 195 9.40 22.39 -8.13
CA ILE A 195 9.58 23.78 -8.57
C ILE A 195 9.52 23.82 -10.08
N TRP A 196 8.64 24.68 -10.60
CA TRP A 196 8.54 24.99 -12.02
C TRP A 196 9.24 26.31 -12.32
N HIS A 197 10.14 26.27 -13.30
CA HIS A 197 10.75 27.43 -13.91
C HIS A 197 10.15 27.65 -15.29
N ASP A 198 9.51 28.79 -15.48
CA ASP A 198 9.02 29.20 -16.79
C ASP A 198 10.21 29.40 -17.75
N PRO A 199 10.33 28.61 -18.83
CA PRO A 199 11.45 28.70 -19.76
C PRO A 199 11.44 29.99 -20.61
N ILE A 200 10.30 30.70 -20.67
CA ILE A 200 10.11 31.91 -21.46
C ILE A 200 10.30 33.14 -20.56
N THR A 201 9.60 33.18 -19.41
CA THR A 201 9.60 34.37 -18.54
C THR A 201 10.64 34.32 -17.43
N GLY A 202 11.21 33.15 -17.14
CA GLY A 202 12.12 32.93 -16.01
C GLY A 202 11.45 32.92 -14.64
N LYS A 203 10.12 33.03 -14.58
CA LYS A 203 9.36 33.00 -13.33
C LYS A 203 9.50 31.64 -12.65
N VAL A 204 9.64 31.65 -11.32
CA VAL A 204 9.74 30.45 -10.50
C VAL A 204 8.48 30.30 -9.65
N GLN A 205 7.86 29.12 -9.67
CA GLN A 205 6.68 28.80 -8.88
C GLN A 205 6.75 27.37 -8.34
N GLN A 206 6.13 27.13 -7.18
CA GLN A 206 5.93 25.78 -6.67
C GLN A 206 4.81 25.11 -7.44
N ALA A 207 5.05 23.89 -7.91
CA ALA A 207 4.06 23.02 -8.51
C ALA A 207 3.51 22.08 -7.44
N PHE A 208 2.19 21.93 -7.41
CA PHE A 208 1.49 21.05 -6.46
C PHE A 208 0.84 19.90 -7.23
N GLY A 209 1.01 18.67 -6.74
CA GLY A 209 0.43 17.52 -7.43
C GLY A 209 0.42 16.22 -6.65
N GLU A 210 1.30 16.06 -5.67
CA GLU A 210 1.46 14.81 -4.91
C GLU A 210 1.57 15.13 -3.40
N LEU A 211 1.22 14.20 -2.52
CA LEU A 211 1.23 14.47 -1.08
C LEU A 211 2.66 14.67 -0.54
N TYR A 212 3.63 13.88 -1.02
CA TYR A 212 5.03 13.99 -0.63
C TYR A 212 5.72 15.27 -1.17
N THR A 213 5.03 16.08 -1.99
CA THR A 213 5.54 17.38 -2.44
C THR A 213 4.99 18.57 -1.66
N LEU A 214 4.12 18.33 -0.68
CA LEU A 214 3.50 19.39 0.12
C LEU A 214 4.36 19.79 1.30
N ASP A 215 4.33 21.07 1.64
CA ASP A 215 5.01 21.63 2.81
C ASP A 215 4.60 20.93 4.11
N SER A 216 3.33 20.50 4.21
CA SER A 216 2.84 19.75 5.36
C SER A 216 3.59 18.43 5.57
N TRP A 217 3.95 17.74 4.47
CA TRP A 217 4.73 16.52 4.52
C TRP A 217 6.19 16.80 4.84
N THR A 218 6.78 17.80 4.21
CA THR A 218 8.14 18.27 4.49
C THR A 218 8.31 18.63 5.98
N ASN A 219 7.34 19.35 6.54
CA ASN A 219 7.31 19.72 7.95
C ASN A 219 7.15 18.49 8.86
N ALA A 220 6.22 17.58 8.55
CA ALA A 220 6.03 16.36 9.33
C ALA A 220 7.30 15.49 9.33
N HIS A 221 7.96 15.37 8.18
CA HIS A 221 9.22 14.66 8.05
C HIS A 221 10.34 15.35 8.83
N ALA A 222 10.46 16.69 8.77
CA ALA A 222 11.45 17.43 9.56
C ALA A 222 11.23 17.28 11.07
N VAL A 223 9.98 17.25 11.54
CA VAL A 223 9.64 16.97 12.95
C VAL A 223 10.08 15.55 13.32
N LEU A 224 9.77 14.56 12.48
CA LEU A 224 10.19 13.17 12.70
C LEU A 224 11.72 13.06 12.78
N GLN A 225 12.45 13.74 11.90
CA GLN A 225 13.91 13.68 11.91
C GLN A 225 14.56 14.29 13.16
N LYS A 226 13.87 15.21 13.84
CA LYS A 226 14.33 15.83 15.09
C LYS A 226 14.05 14.99 16.34
N GLN A 227 13.21 13.96 16.25
CA GLN A 227 12.91 13.09 17.38
C GLN A 227 14.13 12.23 17.75
N ALA A 228 14.16 11.73 19.00
CA ALA A 228 15.15 10.73 19.40
C ALA A 228 15.03 9.47 18.53
N LEU A 229 16.16 8.85 18.21
CA LEU A 229 16.17 7.56 17.53
C LEU A 229 15.65 6.47 18.46
N GLU A 230 14.91 5.52 17.92
CA GLU A 230 14.52 4.32 18.65
C GLU A 230 15.77 3.53 19.07
N PRO A 231 15.88 3.08 20.34
CA PRO A 231 17.06 2.38 20.83
C PRO A 231 17.41 1.17 19.97
N GLY A 232 18.63 1.15 19.41
CA GLY A 232 19.12 0.06 18.57
C GLY A 232 18.59 0.02 17.14
N CYS A 233 17.66 0.90 16.76
CA CYS A 233 17.16 0.99 15.38
C CYS A 233 18.07 1.86 14.51
N LYS A 234 18.49 1.32 13.37
CA LYS A 234 19.29 2.02 12.35
C LYS A 234 18.55 2.23 11.03
N LEU A 235 17.26 1.88 11.00
CA LEU A 235 16.43 2.03 9.81
C LEU A 235 16.08 3.50 9.57
N GLU A 236 15.81 3.82 8.31
CA GLU A 236 15.32 5.13 7.94
C GLU A 236 13.97 5.41 8.58
N ARG A 237 13.79 6.63 9.07
CA ARG A 237 12.52 7.11 9.61
C ARG A 237 11.81 7.87 8.52
N VAL A 238 10.63 7.41 8.13
CA VAL A 238 9.87 7.94 7.01
C VAL A 238 8.43 8.20 7.41
N ILE A 239 7.74 9.07 6.68
CA ILE A 239 6.32 9.34 6.89
C ILE A 239 5.51 8.41 5.97
N PRO A 240 4.63 7.54 6.51
CA PRO A 240 3.63 6.84 5.72
C PRO A 240 2.40 7.73 5.54
N GLY A 241 2.16 8.22 4.32
CA GLY A 241 0.96 8.98 4.01
C GLY A 241 -0.23 8.04 3.86
N LEU A 242 -1.25 8.22 4.68
CA LEU A 242 -2.46 7.39 4.66
C LEU A 242 -3.64 8.20 4.09
N MET A 243 -4.25 7.71 3.02
CA MET A 243 -5.37 8.34 2.35
C MET A 243 -6.58 7.41 2.43
N PHE A 244 -7.60 7.81 3.20
CA PHE A 244 -8.79 7.01 3.45
C PHE A 244 -9.95 7.44 2.57
N PHE A 245 -10.66 6.47 1.99
CA PHE A 245 -11.85 6.69 1.17
C PHE A 245 -12.94 5.69 1.55
N SER A 246 -14.19 6.11 1.45
CA SER A 246 -15.34 5.22 1.61
C SER A 246 -16.43 5.64 0.64
N ASP A 247 -17.05 4.65 0.01
CA ASP A 247 -18.19 4.83 -0.88
C ASP A 247 -19.24 3.74 -0.63
N ALA A 248 -20.46 3.96 -1.15
CA ALA A 248 -21.51 2.96 -1.10
C ALA A 248 -21.30 1.95 -2.23
N THR A 249 -21.11 0.68 -1.87
CA THR A 249 -20.97 -0.42 -2.84
C THR A 249 -22.24 -1.28 -2.86
N HIS A 250 -22.74 -1.55 -4.07
CA HIS A 250 -23.87 -2.45 -4.29
C HIS A 250 -23.35 -3.89 -4.34
N LEU A 251 -23.77 -4.73 -3.40
CA LEU A 251 -23.29 -6.11 -3.28
C LEU A 251 -24.03 -7.11 -4.20
N ALA A 252 -25.19 -6.74 -4.74
CA ALA A 252 -25.99 -7.62 -5.59
C ALA A 252 -26.70 -6.83 -6.71
N THR A 253 -26.84 -7.47 -7.88
CA THR A 253 -27.60 -6.96 -9.04
C THR A 253 -29.11 -6.92 -8.76
N PHE A 254 -29.58 -7.80 -7.87
CA PHE A 254 -30.95 -7.84 -7.38
C PHE A 254 -30.94 -7.84 -5.85
N GLY A 255 -31.43 -6.77 -5.23
CA GLY A 255 -31.45 -6.57 -3.78
C GLY A 255 -30.97 -5.19 -3.35
N ASN A 256 -31.35 -4.77 -2.14
CA ASN A 256 -30.96 -3.48 -1.56
C ASN A 256 -29.73 -3.57 -0.63
N ALA A 257 -29.01 -4.69 -0.67
CA ALA A 257 -27.83 -4.91 0.18
C ALA A 257 -26.70 -3.95 -0.24
N LYS A 258 -26.34 -3.04 0.69
CA LYS A 258 -25.25 -2.08 0.53
C LYS A 258 -24.14 -2.42 1.50
N ALA A 259 -22.91 -2.28 1.05
CA ALA A 259 -21.74 -2.26 1.93
C ALA A 259 -21.03 -0.93 1.83
N TRP A 260 -20.38 -0.56 2.92
CA TRP A 260 -19.61 0.67 3.05
C TRP A 260 -18.16 0.31 3.36
N PRO A 261 -17.37 -0.09 2.35
CA PRO A 261 -15.96 -0.37 2.54
C PRO A 261 -15.17 0.90 2.90
N LEU A 262 -14.10 0.71 3.65
CA LEU A 262 -13.04 1.68 3.87
C LEU A 262 -11.81 1.23 3.10
N TYR A 263 -11.39 2.04 2.14
CA TYR A 263 -10.16 1.86 1.40
C TYR A 263 -9.05 2.75 1.96
N LEU A 264 -7.84 2.24 1.88
CA LEU A 264 -6.61 2.94 2.21
C LEU A 264 -5.71 2.94 0.98
N TYR A 265 -5.28 4.13 0.57
CA TYR A 265 -4.21 4.34 -0.38
C TYR A 265 -3.02 4.96 0.34
N PHE A 266 -1.81 4.63 -0.12
CA PHE A 266 -0.60 5.27 0.38
C PHE A 266 -0.30 6.52 -0.45
N GLY A 267 -0.13 7.66 0.24
CA GLY A 267 0.25 8.93 -0.39
C GLY A 267 1.71 8.96 -0.85
N ASN A 268 2.51 7.95 -0.53
CA ASN A 268 3.91 7.80 -0.93
C ASN A 268 4.09 7.38 -2.38
N ILE A 269 3.04 6.97 -3.09
CA ILE A 269 3.11 6.60 -4.52
C ILE A 269 2.42 7.67 -5.36
N SER A 270 2.85 7.80 -6.61
CA SER A 270 2.29 8.80 -7.52
C SER A 270 0.81 8.56 -7.82
N LYS A 271 0.10 9.65 -8.12
CA LYS A 271 -1.29 9.59 -8.59
C LYS A 271 -1.47 8.73 -9.85
N TYR A 272 -0.43 8.60 -10.68
CA TYR A 272 -0.44 7.71 -11.84
C TYR A 272 -0.51 6.24 -11.42
N ALA A 273 0.23 5.84 -10.39
CA ALA A 273 0.11 4.51 -9.81
C ALA A 273 -1.27 4.29 -9.19
N HIS A 274 -1.85 5.29 -8.53
CA HIS A 274 -3.24 5.22 -8.05
C HIS A 274 -4.25 5.03 -9.16
N ALA A 275 -4.08 5.71 -10.30
CA ALA A 275 -5.01 5.67 -11.42
C ALA A 275 -4.99 4.35 -12.20
N MET A 276 -3.96 3.52 -12.03
CA MET A 276 -3.88 2.20 -12.67
C MET A 276 -4.68 1.15 -11.89
N PRO A 277 -5.76 0.55 -12.44
CA PRO A 277 -6.61 -0.38 -11.71
C PRO A 277 -5.88 -1.63 -11.21
N ASN A 278 -4.84 -2.06 -11.92
CA ASN A 278 -4.03 -3.23 -11.61
C ASN A 278 -2.74 -2.92 -10.84
N SER A 279 -2.51 -1.65 -10.44
CA SER A 279 -1.36 -1.31 -9.60
C SER A 279 -1.46 -1.97 -8.24
N GLY A 280 -2.69 -2.22 -7.76
CA GLY A 280 -3.03 -2.71 -6.44
C GLY A 280 -2.67 -1.73 -5.31
N ALA A 281 -2.65 -0.43 -5.60
CA ALA A 281 -2.46 0.65 -4.64
C ALA A 281 -3.61 0.78 -3.61
N CYS A 282 -4.77 0.16 -3.92
CA CYS A 282 -5.96 0.18 -3.08
C CYS A 282 -5.94 -0.97 -2.08
N HIS A 283 -6.01 -0.64 -0.79
CA HIS A 283 -6.09 -1.62 0.28
C HIS A 283 -7.43 -1.51 0.99
N LEU A 284 -8.24 -2.56 0.94
CA LEU A 284 -9.43 -2.64 1.77
C LEU A 284 -9.04 -2.87 3.23
N VAL A 285 -9.51 -2.01 4.13
CA VAL A 285 -9.10 -1.99 5.55
C VAL A 285 -10.25 -2.05 6.55
N ALA A 286 -11.49 -1.74 6.15
CA ALA A 286 -12.66 -1.96 7.01
C ALA A 286 -13.95 -2.07 6.21
N PHE A 287 -15.02 -2.51 6.90
CA PHE A 287 -16.40 -2.41 6.47
C PHE A 287 -17.21 -1.72 7.55
N PHE A 288 -17.90 -0.64 7.18
CA PHE A 288 -18.87 -0.01 8.06
C PHE A 288 -20.20 -0.76 7.98
N PRO A 289 -20.78 -1.14 9.12
CA PRO A 289 -22.11 -1.75 9.14
C PRO A 289 -23.15 -0.72 8.68
N SER A 290 -24.10 -1.18 7.87
CA SER A 290 -25.25 -0.42 7.39
C SER A 290 -26.40 -0.42 8.38
#